data_AF-X1HQ30-F1
#
_entry.id   AF-X1HQ30-F1
#
_cell.length_a   1.000
_cell.length_b   1.000
_cell.length_c   1.000
_cell.angle_alpha   90.00
_cell.angle_beta   90.00
_cell.angle_gamma   90.00
#
_symmetry.space_group_name_H-M   'P 1'
#
loop_
_entity.id
_entity.type
_entity.pdbx_description
1 polymer ?
#
loop_
_entity_poly.entity_id
_entity_poly.type
_entity_poly.pdbx_seq_one_letter_code
_entity_poly.pdbx_strand_id
1 'polypeptide(L)'
;LSFINLSFARRFAPEFQVEIGQDEFERPEIQLYKSLQNIQINKKFVLWFSLIIALFMGFSEGTSWEKILIYFNRTSFGTADPIFNRDIGFYMFSLPFWEFVRNWLSFALTIIAVVVATIYIIKRAVKYEYKKLIIETPVKVHLSLLIGFILILKSWQYWLNAFKILYSTRAVIFGAGYADTHATLFALRVLMVLALVCAALFFVTARKENWKLPALGLAVLVGVSILLGGIYPTIIQSAVVLPNEGTKERLIVLLYRNLI
;
A
#
# COMPACT_ATOMS: atom_id res chain seq x y z
N LEU A 1 3.12 -2.91 17.66
CA LEU A 1 2.64 -3.59 16.42
C LEU A 1 3.39 -4.90 16.18
N SER A 2 4.72 -4.88 15.96
CA SER A 2 5.52 -6.09 15.66
C SER A 2 5.40 -7.17 16.75
N PHE A 3 5.59 -6.81 18.03
CA PHE A 3 5.49 -7.76 19.15
C PHE A 3 4.16 -8.53 19.20
N ILE A 4 3.03 -7.84 19.02
CA ILE A 4 1.70 -8.44 19.04
C ILE A 4 1.56 -9.45 17.89
N ASN A 5 1.88 -9.05 16.67
CA ASN A 5 1.77 -9.90 15.49
C ASN A 5 2.68 -11.14 15.58
N LEU A 6 3.92 -10.96 16.03
CA LEU A 6 4.88 -12.06 16.20
C LEU A 6 4.50 -12.98 17.38
N SER A 7 3.93 -12.43 18.45
CA SER A 7 3.41 -13.23 19.56
C SER A 7 2.23 -14.10 19.13
N PHE A 8 1.35 -13.57 18.29
CA PHE A 8 0.23 -14.30 17.70
C PHE A 8 0.74 -15.38 16.72
N ALA A 9 1.69 -15.02 15.85
CA ALA A 9 2.35 -15.97 14.95
C ALA A 9 3.03 -17.12 15.70
N ARG A 10 3.66 -16.84 16.84
CA ARG A 10 4.23 -17.87 17.71
C ARG A 10 3.16 -18.76 18.33
N ARG A 11 2.06 -18.18 18.85
CA ARG A 11 1.02 -18.92 19.56
C ARG A 11 0.24 -19.89 18.68
N PHE A 12 0.01 -19.52 17.42
CA PHE A 12 -0.77 -20.32 16.46
C PHE A 12 0.10 -21.09 15.47
N ALA A 13 1.41 -21.11 15.70
CA ALA A 13 2.31 -21.97 14.98
C ALA A 13 2.13 -23.43 15.44
N PRO A 14 1.75 -24.36 14.57
CA PRO A 14 1.65 -25.77 14.94
C PRO A 14 3.03 -26.31 15.35
N GLU A 15 3.08 -27.04 16.47
CA GLU A 15 4.21 -27.91 16.80
C GLU A 15 4.11 -29.16 15.93
N PHE A 16 5.16 -29.47 15.17
CA PHE A 16 5.14 -30.61 14.25
C PHE A 16 6.16 -31.67 14.67
N GLN A 17 5.68 -32.90 14.83
CA GLN A 17 6.47 -34.12 14.91
C GLN A 17 6.45 -34.77 13.51
N VAL A 18 7.57 -34.76 12.79
CA VAL A 18 7.70 -35.53 11.54
C VAL A 18 8.39 -36.85 11.88
N GLU A 19 7.72 -37.98 11.65
CA GLU A 19 8.41 -39.25 11.39
C GLU A 19 8.89 -39.20 9.93
N ILE A 20 10.17 -38.88 9.72
CA ILE A 20 10.82 -38.90 8.40
C ILE A 20 11.51 -40.26 8.25
N GLY A 21 11.26 -40.97 7.15
CA GLY A 21 12.01 -42.18 6.80
C GLY A 21 13.49 -41.87 6.59
N GLN A 22 14.39 -42.77 7.02
CA GLN A 22 15.85 -42.52 7.04
C GLN A 22 16.41 -42.04 5.69
N ASP A 23 15.81 -42.47 4.59
CA ASP A 23 16.23 -42.25 3.20
C ASP A 23 15.96 -40.81 2.70
N GLU A 24 14.97 -40.10 3.26
CA GLU A 24 14.72 -38.69 2.98
C GLU A 24 15.65 -37.76 3.81
N PHE A 25 16.26 -38.28 4.88
CA PHE A 25 17.06 -37.49 5.82
C PHE A 25 18.42 -37.04 5.28
N GLU A 26 18.96 -37.75 4.29
CA GLU A 26 20.29 -37.46 3.72
C GLU A 26 20.29 -36.29 2.72
N ARG A 27 19.12 -35.79 2.30
CA ARG A 27 19.06 -34.66 1.36
C ARG A 27 19.46 -33.35 2.07
N PRO A 28 20.45 -32.58 1.55
CA PRO A 28 20.93 -31.36 2.19
C PRO A 28 19.84 -30.27 2.31
N GLU A 29 18.90 -30.26 1.36
CA GLU A 29 17.69 -29.43 1.42
C GLU A 29 16.88 -29.72 2.69
N ILE A 30 16.56 -30.99 2.97
CA ILE A 30 15.74 -31.42 4.11
C ILE A 30 16.46 -31.12 5.45
N GLN A 31 17.78 -31.21 5.49
CA GLN A 31 18.57 -30.85 6.68
C GLN A 31 18.54 -29.33 6.96
N LEU A 32 18.70 -28.48 5.94
CA LEU A 32 18.56 -27.03 6.08
C LEU A 32 17.15 -26.68 6.58
N TYR A 33 16.11 -27.28 6.01
CA TYR A 33 14.72 -27.07 6.44
C TYR A 33 14.50 -27.47 7.91
N LYS A 34 14.98 -28.65 8.33
CA LYS A 34 14.84 -29.10 9.73
C LYS A 34 15.61 -28.20 10.69
N SER A 35 16.79 -27.71 10.30
CA SER A 35 17.57 -26.77 11.11
C SER A 35 16.83 -25.45 11.33
N LEU A 36 16.20 -24.90 10.29
CA LEU A 36 15.38 -23.68 10.36
C LEU A 36 14.11 -23.89 11.20
N GLN A 37 13.50 -25.07 11.12
CA GLN A 37 12.31 -25.43 11.89
C GLN A 37 12.59 -25.63 13.38
N ASN A 38 13.77 -26.15 13.74
CA ASN A 38 14.18 -26.35 15.12
C ASN A 38 14.53 -25.03 15.85
N ILE A 39 14.56 -23.90 15.13
CA ILE A 39 14.72 -22.58 15.74
C ILE A 39 13.49 -22.27 16.59
N GLN A 40 13.61 -22.45 17.90
CA GLN A 40 12.57 -22.09 18.85
C GLN A 40 12.41 -20.56 18.89
N ILE A 41 11.31 -20.07 18.33
CA ILE A 41 10.92 -18.66 18.42
C ILE A 41 10.49 -18.37 19.87
N ASN A 42 11.46 -18.03 20.72
CA ASN A 42 11.25 -17.75 22.14
C ASN A 42 10.76 -16.31 22.38
N LYS A 43 10.21 -16.02 23.59
CA LYS A 43 9.61 -14.69 23.89
C LYS A 43 10.69 -13.61 23.77
N LYS A 44 11.92 -13.95 24.17
CA LYS A 44 13.10 -13.09 24.04
C LYS A 44 13.43 -12.78 22.57
N PHE A 45 13.37 -13.76 21.66
CA PHE A 45 13.62 -13.52 20.23
C PHE A 45 12.60 -12.53 19.66
N VAL A 46 11.30 -12.74 19.94
CA VAL A 46 10.24 -11.84 19.49
C VAL A 46 10.43 -10.42 20.01
N LEU A 47 10.83 -10.28 21.29
CA LEU A 47 11.14 -8.99 21.90
C LEU A 47 12.32 -8.31 21.22
N TRP A 48 13.46 -9.00 21.09
CA TRP A 48 14.68 -8.46 20.49
C TRP A 48 14.47 -8.06 19.04
N PHE A 49 13.82 -8.92 18.25
CA PHE A 49 13.50 -8.63 16.87
C PHE A 49 12.54 -7.43 16.73
N SER A 50 11.53 -7.34 17.60
CA SER A 50 10.63 -6.19 17.64
C SER A 50 11.35 -4.89 18.00
N LEU A 51 12.32 -4.96 18.92
CA LEU A 51 13.12 -3.83 19.35
C LEU A 51 14.04 -3.34 18.21
N ILE A 52 14.70 -4.26 17.50
CA ILE A 52 15.56 -3.93 16.35
C ILE A 52 14.74 -3.23 15.26
N ILE A 53 13.56 -3.77 14.91
CA ILE A 53 12.68 -3.12 13.93
C ILE A 53 12.24 -1.74 14.41
N ALA A 54 11.88 -1.60 15.70
CA ALA A 54 11.45 -0.32 16.24
C ALA A 54 12.58 0.72 16.20
N LEU A 55 13.82 0.34 16.54
CA LEU A 55 14.98 1.21 16.46
C LEU A 55 15.31 1.60 15.03
N PHE A 56 15.31 0.64 14.09
CA PHE A 56 15.56 0.91 12.68
C PHE A 56 14.53 1.87 12.09
N MET A 57 13.24 1.63 12.37
CA MET A 57 12.14 2.52 11.97
C MET A 57 12.27 3.92 12.57
N GLY A 58 12.57 3.99 13.87
CA GLY A 58 12.73 5.26 14.58
C GLY A 58 13.91 6.07 14.03
N PHE A 59 15.02 5.41 13.74
CA PHE A 59 16.21 6.06 13.18
C PHE A 59 15.97 6.52 11.73
N SER A 60 15.36 5.67 10.89
CA SER A 60 15.06 6.00 9.49
C SER A 60 14.16 7.22 9.34
N GLU A 61 13.18 7.38 10.23
CA GLU A 61 12.20 8.48 10.17
C GLU A 61 12.53 9.66 11.09
N GLY A 62 13.58 9.55 11.90
CA GLY A 62 14.05 10.63 12.77
C GLY A 62 14.44 11.90 12.01
N THR A 63 14.82 11.77 10.74
CA THR A 63 15.14 12.89 9.84
C THR A 63 13.89 13.68 9.40
N SER A 64 12.69 13.13 9.56
CA SER A 64 11.43 13.78 9.18
C SER A 64 10.78 14.59 10.32
N TRP A 65 11.50 14.87 11.41
CA TRP A 65 11.00 15.63 12.57
C TRP A 65 10.40 16.99 12.19
N GLU A 66 10.95 17.63 11.16
CA GLU A 66 10.49 18.92 10.65
C GLU A 66 9.02 18.86 10.19
N LYS A 67 8.60 17.78 9.51
CA LYS A 67 7.21 17.60 9.06
C LYS A 67 6.22 17.56 10.23
N ILE A 68 6.66 16.99 11.35
CA ILE A 68 5.87 16.92 12.58
C ILE A 68 5.77 18.32 13.21
N LEU A 69 6.88 19.04 13.30
CA LEU A 69 6.92 20.39 13.85
C LEU A 69 6.06 21.37 13.03
N ILE A 70 6.18 21.32 11.72
CA ILE A 70 5.40 22.13 10.78
C ILE A 70 3.90 21.83 10.93
N TYR A 71 3.52 20.56 11.10
CA TYR A 71 2.12 20.19 11.33
C TYR A 71 1.55 20.80 12.60
N PHE A 72 2.29 20.74 13.70
CA PHE A 72 1.84 21.29 14.99
C PHE A 72 1.80 22.81 15.00
N ASN A 73 2.70 23.46 14.25
CA ASN A 73 2.77 24.93 14.12
C ASN A 73 2.09 25.44 12.84
N ARG A 74 1.15 24.67 12.28
CA ARG A 74 0.45 25.05 11.05
C ARG A 74 -0.35 26.33 11.23
N THR A 75 -0.35 27.17 10.20
CA THR A 75 -1.17 28.39 10.11
C THR A 75 -2.15 28.29 8.95
N SER A 76 -3.26 29.02 9.03
CA SER A 76 -4.20 29.17 7.92
C SER A 76 -3.77 30.34 7.05
N PHE A 77 -3.90 30.16 5.74
CA PHE A 77 -3.66 31.22 4.76
C PHE A 77 -4.90 32.07 4.50
N GLY A 78 -6.07 31.66 4.98
CA GLY A 78 -7.35 32.35 4.79
C GLY A 78 -7.90 32.27 3.36
N THR A 79 -7.23 31.50 2.49
CA THR A 79 -7.62 31.29 1.09
C THR A 79 -7.87 29.80 0.88
N ALA A 80 -9.07 29.46 0.39
CA ALA A 80 -9.46 28.10 0.08
C ALA A 80 -9.20 27.76 -1.39
N ASP A 81 -8.84 26.51 -1.66
CA ASP A 81 -8.72 25.99 -3.01
C ASP A 81 -10.11 25.79 -3.65
N PRO A 82 -10.26 26.02 -4.96
CA PRO A 82 -11.55 25.95 -5.64
C PRO A 82 -12.08 24.52 -5.89
N ILE A 83 -11.26 23.47 -5.71
CA ILE A 83 -11.61 22.08 -6.08
C ILE A 83 -12.12 21.29 -4.88
N PHE A 84 -11.40 21.37 -3.76
CA PHE A 84 -11.68 20.64 -2.53
C PHE A 84 -12.13 21.54 -1.38
N ASN A 85 -12.14 22.86 -1.58
CA ASN A 85 -12.56 23.86 -0.58
C ASN A 85 -11.79 23.72 0.74
N ARG A 86 -10.47 23.53 0.64
CA ARG A 86 -9.51 23.42 1.75
C ARG A 86 -8.56 24.61 1.73
N ASP A 87 -8.20 25.08 2.92
CA ASP A 87 -7.19 26.13 3.07
C ASP A 87 -5.84 25.69 2.48
N ILE A 88 -5.11 26.61 1.84
CA ILE A 88 -3.79 26.33 1.26
C ILE A 88 -2.81 25.75 2.30
N GLY A 89 -2.93 26.15 3.58
CA GLY A 89 -2.13 25.63 4.69
C GLY A 89 -2.36 24.15 4.98
N PHE A 90 -3.52 23.59 4.60
CA PHE A 90 -3.70 22.13 4.62
C PHE A 90 -2.67 21.44 3.74
N TYR A 91 -2.45 21.94 2.54
CA TYR A 91 -1.59 21.29 1.56
C TYR A 91 -0.10 21.49 1.85
N MET A 92 0.28 22.64 2.40
CA MET A 92 1.68 22.92 2.78
C MET A 92 2.09 22.22 4.09
N PHE A 93 1.19 22.14 5.07
CA PHE A 93 1.55 21.70 6.42
C PHE A 93 0.94 20.35 6.80
N SER A 94 -0.33 20.13 6.48
CA SER A 94 -1.06 18.93 6.93
C SER A 94 -0.89 17.74 6.01
N LEU A 95 -0.95 17.96 4.69
CA LEU A 95 -0.84 16.89 3.70
C LEU A 95 0.52 16.15 3.78
N PRO A 96 1.69 16.83 3.87
CA PRO A 96 2.98 16.14 4.00
C PRO A 96 3.10 15.31 5.28
N PHE A 97 2.49 15.78 6.38
CA PHE A 97 2.44 15.04 7.64
C PHE A 97 1.60 13.77 7.52
N TRP A 98 0.38 13.86 6.96
CA TRP A 98 -0.46 12.68 6.78
C TRP A 98 0.17 11.66 5.83
N GLU A 99 0.89 12.11 4.81
CA GLU A 99 1.66 11.24 3.94
C GLU A 99 2.79 10.55 4.66
N PHE A 100 3.54 11.27 5.49
CA PHE A 100 4.56 10.71 6.35
C PHE A 100 4.00 9.61 7.25
N VAL A 101 2.92 9.89 8.00
CA VAL A 101 2.26 8.92 8.89
C VAL A 101 1.81 7.69 8.11
N ARG A 102 1.16 7.89 6.96
CA ARG A 102 0.64 6.80 6.13
C ARG A 102 1.77 5.96 5.52
N ASN A 103 2.83 6.58 5.01
CA ASN A 103 4.02 5.89 4.49
C ASN A 103 4.68 5.04 5.56
N TRP A 104 4.95 5.63 6.74
CA TRP A 104 5.53 4.94 7.87
C TRP A 104 4.70 3.72 8.29
N LEU A 105 3.39 3.90 8.45
CA LEU A 105 2.50 2.82 8.87
C LEU A 105 2.39 1.71 7.82
N SER A 106 2.36 2.08 6.54
CA SER A 106 2.34 1.13 5.41
C SER A 106 3.62 0.30 5.35
N PHE A 107 4.78 0.94 5.52
CA PHE A 107 6.08 0.26 5.54
C PHE A 107 6.20 -0.69 6.73
N ALA A 108 5.86 -0.23 7.94
CA ALA A 108 5.86 -1.04 9.15
C ALA A 108 4.94 -2.26 9.03
N LEU A 109 3.71 -2.07 8.55
CA LEU A 109 2.75 -3.15 8.41
C LEU A 109 3.16 -4.16 7.33
N THR A 110 3.76 -3.69 6.24
CA THR A 110 4.27 -4.56 5.16
C THR A 110 5.42 -5.44 5.67
N ILE A 111 6.39 -4.88 6.38
CA ILE A 111 7.49 -5.67 6.97
C ILE A 111 6.94 -6.70 7.95
N ILE A 112 6.01 -6.31 8.82
CA ILE A 112 5.37 -7.24 9.76
C ILE A 112 4.67 -8.37 9.00
N ALA A 113 3.91 -8.04 7.94
CA ALA A 113 3.22 -9.03 7.13
C ALA A 113 4.18 -10.01 6.45
N VAL A 114 5.30 -9.52 5.89
CA VAL A 114 6.34 -10.38 5.29
C VAL A 114 6.95 -11.30 6.33
N VAL A 115 7.37 -10.78 7.48
CA VAL A 115 7.97 -11.60 8.54
C VAL A 115 6.99 -12.65 9.07
N VAL A 116 5.74 -12.27 9.32
CA VAL A 116 4.69 -13.20 9.77
C VAL A 116 4.42 -14.28 8.73
N ALA A 117 4.33 -13.91 7.45
CA ALA A 117 4.17 -14.86 6.36
C ALA A 117 5.36 -15.84 6.27
N THR A 118 6.59 -15.34 6.36
CA THR A 118 7.81 -16.17 6.39
C THR A 118 7.79 -17.16 7.55
N ILE A 119 7.39 -16.72 8.76
CA ILE A 119 7.26 -17.62 9.92
C ILE A 119 6.23 -18.73 9.65
N TYR A 120 5.08 -18.38 9.05
CA TYR A 120 4.04 -19.38 8.74
C TYR A 120 4.45 -20.38 7.66
N ILE A 121 5.23 -19.94 6.67
CA ILE A 121 5.79 -20.80 5.64
C ILE A 121 6.81 -21.76 6.25
N ILE A 122 7.77 -21.24 7.03
CA ILE A 122 8.82 -22.06 7.70
C ILE A 122 8.19 -23.10 8.63
N LYS A 123 7.12 -22.74 9.33
CA LYS A 123 6.43 -23.65 10.26
C LYS A 123 5.38 -24.55 9.61
N ARG A 124 5.35 -24.60 8.27
CA ARG A 124 4.47 -25.47 7.47
C ARG A 124 3.00 -25.40 7.89
N ALA A 125 2.52 -24.22 8.30
CA ALA A 125 1.09 -23.96 8.49
C ALA A 125 0.30 -24.05 7.17
N VAL A 126 1.02 -24.24 6.06
CA VAL A 126 0.54 -24.44 4.70
C VAL A 126 0.96 -25.86 4.28
N LYS A 127 0.05 -26.82 4.35
CA LYS A 127 0.25 -28.18 3.85
C LYS A 127 -0.21 -28.25 2.40
N TYR A 128 0.59 -28.84 1.53
CA TYR A 128 0.22 -29.12 0.14
C TYR A 128 0.01 -30.62 0.01
N GLU A 129 -1.24 -31.06 0.15
CA GLU A 129 -1.61 -32.47 0.14
C GLU A 129 -2.65 -32.70 -0.96
N TYR A 130 -2.42 -33.68 -1.85
CA TYR A 130 -3.35 -34.05 -2.93
C TYR A 130 -3.90 -32.86 -3.77
N LYS A 131 -3.03 -31.94 -4.21
CA LYS A 131 -3.40 -30.71 -4.97
C LYS A 131 -4.34 -29.74 -4.22
N LYS A 132 -4.52 -29.91 -2.90
CA LYS A 132 -5.24 -28.97 -2.04
C LYS A 132 -4.27 -28.32 -1.05
N LEU A 133 -4.38 -27.00 -0.95
CA LEU A 133 -3.57 -26.18 -0.09
C LEU A 133 -4.31 -26.00 1.23
N ILE A 134 -3.96 -26.80 2.23
CA ILE A 134 -4.59 -26.83 3.56
C ILE A 134 -3.81 -25.84 4.44
N ILE A 135 -4.43 -24.69 4.69
CA ILE A 135 -3.92 -23.70 5.64
C ILE A 135 -4.74 -23.81 6.93
N GLU A 136 -4.08 -23.75 8.07
CA GLU A 136 -4.75 -23.64 9.37
C GLU A 136 -5.64 -22.38 9.43
N THR A 137 -6.89 -22.51 9.89
CA THR A 137 -7.84 -21.40 10.02
C THR A 137 -7.30 -20.18 10.79
N PRO A 138 -6.60 -20.30 11.94
CA PRO A 138 -6.06 -19.14 12.63
C PRO A 138 -5.00 -18.37 11.82
N VAL A 139 -4.22 -19.07 10.99
CA VAL A 139 -3.20 -18.47 10.12
C VAL A 139 -3.84 -17.68 8.98
N LYS A 140 -4.89 -18.26 8.35
CA LYS A 140 -5.69 -17.56 7.33
C LYS A 140 -6.30 -16.26 7.85
N VAL A 141 -6.88 -16.31 9.05
CA VAL A 141 -7.50 -15.13 9.67
C VAL A 141 -6.46 -14.05 9.94
N HIS A 142 -5.33 -14.40 10.54
CA HIS A 142 -4.29 -13.42 10.87
C HIS A 142 -3.69 -12.76 9.62
N LEU A 143 -3.39 -13.55 8.58
CA LEU A 143 -2.86 -13.01 7.33
C LEU A 143 -3.89 -12.17 6.57
N SER A 144 -5.16 -12.58 6.57
CA SER A 144 -6.25 -11.80 5.96
C SER A 144 -6.46 -10.46 6.66
N LEU A 145 -6.35 -10.43 7.99
CA LEU A 145 -6.41 -9.18 8.75
C LEU A 145 -5.26 -8.24 8.39
N LEU A 146 -4.02 -8.74 8.34
CA LEU A 146 -2.85 -7.96 7.94
C LEU A 146 -3.01 -7.36 6.55
N ILE A 147 -3.40 -8.18 5.56
CA ILE A 147 -3.63 -7.71 4.18
C ILE A 147 -4.78 -6.69 4.13
N GLY A 148 -5.88 -6.94 4.85
CA GLY A 148 -7.01 -6.01 4.92
C GLY A 148 -6.60 -4.64 5.47
N PHE A 149 -5.78 -4.59 6.53
CA PHE A 149 -5.25 -3.32 7.04
C PHE A 149 -4.32 -2.62 6.04
N ILE A 150 -3.47 -3.37 5.32
CA ILE A 150 -2.63 -2.79 4.25
C ILE A 150 -3.51 -2.17 3.15
N LEU A 151 -4.62 -2.81 2.79
CA LEU A 151 -5.55 -2.30 1.79
C LEU A 151 -6.31 -1.05 2.27
N ILE A 152 -6.63 -0.93 3.56
CA ILE A 152 -7.17 0.30 4.15
C ILE A 152 -6.15 1.44 4.02
N LEU A 153 -4.88 1.19 4.34
CA LEU A 153 -3.83 2.20 4.17
C LEU A 153 -3.63 2.56 2.69
N LYS A 154 -3.81 1.61 1.78
CA LYS A 154 -3.79 1.86 0.33
C LYS A 154 -4.95 2.75 -0.11
N SER A 155 -6.16 2.55 0.44
CA SER A 155 -7.29 3.43 0.22
C SER A 155 -7.02 4.84 0.72
N TRP A 156 -6.47 4.98 1.94
CA TRP A 156 -6.05 6.28 2.47
C TRP A 156 -4.99 6.92 1.57
N GLN A 157 -4.07 6.14 1.00
CA GLN A 157 -3.10 6.67 0.04
C GLN A 157 -3.77 7.25 -1.22
N TYR A 158 -4.76 6.57 -1.79
CA TYR A 158 -5.50 7.10 -2.94
C TYR A 158 -6.25 8.39 -2.60
N TRP A 159 -6.81 8.47 -1.38
CA TRP A 159 -7.44 9.69 -0.88
C TRP A 159 -6.44 10.84 -0.73
N LEU A 160 -5.26 10.62 -0.15
CA LEU A 160 -4.21 11.65 -0.03
C LEU A 160 -3.71 12.10 -1.41
N ASN A 161 -3.53 11.16 -2.34
CA ASN A 161 -3.11 11.47 -3.71
C ASN A 161 -4.13 12.34 -4.46
N ALA A 162 -5.42 12.29 -4.11
CA ALA A 162 -6.43 13.15 -4.75
C ALA A 162 -6.13 14.63 -4.51
N PHE A 163 -5.61 14.99 -3.33
CA PHE A 163 -5.21 16.36 -3.01
C PHE A 163 -3.96 16.82 -3.77
N LYS A 164 -3.10 15.89 -4.21
CA LYS A 164 -1.87 16.21 -4.94
C LYS A 164 -2.09 16.72 -6.36
N ILE A 165 -3.29 16.54 -6.89
CA ILE A 165 -3.63 16.94 -8.26
C ILE A 165 -3.41 18.46 -8.46
N LEU A 166 -3.57 19.25 -7.40
CA LEU A 166 -3.30 20.69 -7.40
C LEU A 166 -1.81 21.06 -7.57
N TYR A 167 -0.90 20.12 -7.28
CA TYR A 167 0.55 20.29 -7.43
C TYR A 167 1.09 19.71 -8.76
N SER A 168 0.20 19.34 -9.69
CA SER A 168 0.64 18.74 -10.95
C SER A 168 1.42 19.76 -11.80
N THR A 169 2.64 19.39 -12.19
CA THR A 169 3.48 20.12 -13.15
C THR A 169 3.29 19.63 -14.58
N ARG A 170 2.33 18.72 -14.84
CA ARG A 170 2.07 18.13 -16.17
C ARG A 170 1.29 19.05 -17.10
N ALA A 171 0.62 20.06 -16.56
CA ALA A 171 -0.08 21.06 -17.35
C ALA A 171 0.89 22.17 -17.79
N VAL A 172 0.61 22.79 -18.95
CA VAL A 172 1.37 23.92 -19.53
C VAL A 172 1.42 25.14 -18.58
N ILE A 173 0.57 25.14 -17.54
CA ILE A 173 0.51 26.14 -16.48
C ILE A 173 0.61 25.39 -15.14
N PHE A 174 1.40 25.90 -14.19
CA PHE A 174 1.45 25.35 -12.83
C PHE A 174 0.02 25.29 -12.23
N GLY A 175 -0.45 24.08 -11.90
CA GLY A 175 -1.79 23.84 -11.38
C GLY A 175 -2.50 22.65 -12.04
N ALA A 176 -3.69 22.32 -11.54
CA ALA A 176 -4.44 21.16 -12.02
C ALA A 176 -4.97 21.40 -13.45
N GLY A 177 -4.40 20.72 -14.45
CA GLY A 177 -4.92 20.71 -15.81
C GLY A 177 -6.28 20.00 -15.92
N TYR A 178 -6.97 20.15 -17.06
CA TYR A 178 -8.29 19.51 -17.28
C TYR A 178 -8.22 17.96 -17.16
N ALA A 179 -7.17 17.35 -17.72
CA ALA A 179 -6.94 15.92 -17.60
C ALA A 179 -6.70 15.49 -16.14
N ASP A 180 -5.96 16.30 -15.38
CA ASP A 180 -5.65 16.03 -13.97
C ASP A 180 -6.90 16.16 -13.08
N THR A 181 -7.74 17.18 -13.31
CA THR A 181 -8.95 17.42 -12.50
C THR A 181 -10.06 16.41 -12.73
N HIS A 182 -10.26 15.94 -13.97
CA HIS A 182 -11.39 15.06 -14.29
C HIS A 182 -10.98 13.59 -14.39
N ALA A 183 -9.88 13.27 -15.08
CA ALA A 183 -9.48 11.88 -15.30
C ALA A 183 -8.78 11.28 -14.07
N THR A 184 -7.75 11.96 -13.56
CA THR A 184 -6.94 11.46 -12.43
C THR A 184 -7.73 11.44 -11.11
N LEU A 185 -8.53 12.48 -10.83
CA LEU A 185 -9.37 12.51 -9.63
C LEU A 185 -10.42 11.39 -9.63
N PHE A 186 -11.06 11.15 -10.78
CA PHE A 186 -12.02 10.06 -10.92
C PHE A 186 -11.35 8.70 -10.70
N ALA A 187 -10.21 8.45 -11.35
CA ALA A 187 -9.42 7.24 -11.17
C ALA A 187 -9.07 6.98 -9.69
N LEU A 188 -8.58 7.99 -8.98
CA LEU A 188 -8.21 7.86 -7.57
C LEU A 188 -9.42 7.57 -6.67
N ARG A 189 -10.58 8.19 -6.94
CA ARG A 189 -11.81 7.91 -6.19
C ARG A 189 -12.29 6.47 -6.38
N VAL A 190 -12.26 5.97 -7.63
CA VAL A 190 -12.60 4.57 -7.93
C VAL A 190 -11.65 3.61 -7.22
N LEU A 191 -10.34 3.86 -7.30
CA LEU A 191 -9.33 3.02 -6.64
C LEU A 191 -9.44 3.03 -5.12
N MET A 192 -9.77 4.18 -4.52
CA MET A 192 -10.02 4.32 -3.09
C MET A 192 -11.17 3.42 -2.63
N VAL A 193 -12.31 3.46 -3.33
CA VAL A 193 -13.49 2.63 -3.01
C VAL A 193 -13.17 1.15 -3.24
N LEU A 194 -12.56 0.82 -4.37
CA LEU A 194 -12.20 -0.56 -4.73
C LEU A 194 -11.24 -1.18 -3.69
N ALA A 195 -10.27 -0.42 -3.19
CA ALA A 195 -9.37 -0.86 -2.14
C ALA A 195 -10.11 -1.16 -0.82
N LEU A 196 -11.11 -0.35 -0.44
CA LEU A 196 -11.95 -0.61 0.75
C LEU A 196 -12.81 -1.86 0.57
N VAL A 197 -13.41 -2.04 -0.61
CA VAL A 197 -14.19 -3.25 -0.92
C VAL A 197 -13.30 -4.49 -0.82
N CYS A 198 -12.07 -4.44 -1.36
CA CYS A 198 -11.11 -5.53 -1.23
C CYS A 198 -10.74 -5.79 0.24
N ALA A 199 -10.49 -4.74 1.04
CA ALA A 199 -10.21 -4.89 2.46
C ALA A 199 -11.37 -5.58 3.21
N ALA A 200 -12.61 -5.16 2.94
CA ALA A 200 -13.80 -5.76 3.51
C ALA A 200 -13.96 -7.22 3.10
N LEU A 201 -13.68 -7.56 1.83
CA LEU A 201 -13.67 -8.95 1.36
C LEU A 201 -12.68 -9.79 2.16
N PHE A 202 -11.44 -9.33 2.34
CA PHE A 202 -10.44 -10.05 3.15
C PHE A 202 -10.92 -10.30 4.58
N PHE A 203 -11.59 -9.33 5.22
CA PHE A 203 -12.15 -9.52 6.57
C PHE A 203 -13.32 -10.52 6.62
N VAL A 204 -14.25 -10.44 5.66
CA VAL A 204 -15.42 -11.33 5.60
C VAL A 204 -15.04 -12.75 5.21
N THR A 205 -14.07 -12.92 4.31
CA THR A 205 -13.60 -14.25 3.88
C THR A 205 -12.51 -14.82 4.76
N ALA A 206 -12.05 -14.10 5.78
CA ALA A 206 -10.95 -14.52 6.67
C ALA A 206 -11.16 -15.91 7.29
N ARG A 207 -12.42 -16.28 7.57
CA ARG A 207 -12.80 -17.59 8.14
C ARG A 207 -13.30 -18.60 7.10
N LYS A 208 -13.49 -18.22 5.84
CA LYS A 208 -14.01 -19.09 4.78
C LYS A 208 -12.86 -19.84 4.10
N GLU A 209 -13.13 -21.04 3.59
CA GLU A 209 -12.11 -21.81 2.86
C GLU A 209 -11.75 -21.23 1.49
N ASN A 210 -12.64 -20.41 0.90
CA ASN A 210 -12.48 -19.95 -0.47
C ASN A 210 -11.62 -18.67 -0.58
N TRP A 211 -10.30 -18.86 -0.65
CA TRP A 211 -9.30 -17.80 -0.84
C TRP A 211 -9.31 -17.17 -2.25
N LYS A 212 -10.01 -17.78 -3.21
CA LYS A 212 -10.09 -17.30 -4.59
C LYS A 212 -10.78 -15.95 -4.72
N LEU A 213 -11.81 -15.69 -3.92
CA LEU A 213 -12.57 -14.43 -3.95
C LEU A 213 -11.71 -13.21 -3.55
N PRO A 214 -11.05 -13.18 -2.38
CA PRO A 214 -10.19 -12.05 -2.02
C PRO A 214 -8.98 -11.93 -2.95
N ALA A 215 -8.43 -13.05 -3.45
CA ALA A 215 -7.34 -13.04 -4.44
C ALA A 215 -7.76 -12.40 -5.77
N LEU A 216 -8.96 -12.72 -6.28
CA LEU A 216 -9.52 -12.08 -7.47
C LEU A 216 -9.73 -10.58 -7.25
N GLY A 217 -10.28 -10.17 -6.11
CA GLY A 217 -10.46 -8.76 -5.76
C GLY A 217 -9.13 -8.00 -5.79
N LEU A 218 -8.08 -8.58 -5.21
CA LEU A 218 -6.73 -8.01 -5.24
C LEU A 218 -6.18 -7.91 -6.68
N ALA A 219 -6.36 -8.95 -7.50
CA ALA A 219 -5.93 -8.94 -8.90
C ALA A 219 -6.65 -7.84 -9.70
N VAL A 220 -7.96 -7.67 -9.49
CA VAL A 220 -8.76 -6.60 -10.09
C VAL A 220 -8.24 -5.23 -9.63
N LEU A 221 -7.99 -5.04 -8.33
CA LEU A 221 -7.43 -3.78 -7.81
C LEU A 221 -6.10 -3.44 -8.48
N VAL A 222 -5.19 -4.41 -8.60
CA VAL A 222 -3.89 -4.22 -9.26
C VAL A 222 -4.08 -3.86 -10.73
N GLY A 223 -4.90 -4.62 -11.47
CA GLY A 223 -5.17 -4.35 -12.88
C GLY A 223 -5.78 -2.97 -13.10
N VAL A 224 -6.83 -2.62 -12.35
CA VAL A 224 -7.48 -1.30 -12.42
C VAL A 224 -6.51 -0.18 -12.04
N SER A 225 -5.61 -0.40 -11.08
CA SER A 225 -4.63 0.61 -10.68
C SER A 225 -3.61 0.93 -11.77
N ILE A 226 -3.20 -0.06 -12.56
CA ILE A 226 -2.30 0.12 -13.70
C ILE A 226 -3.03 0.87 -14.82
N LEU A 227 -4.25 0.43 -15.14
CA LEU A 227 -5.07 1.02 -16.20
C LEU A 227 -5.45 2.48 -15.89
N LEU A 228 -6.09 2.73 -14.74
CA LEU A 228 -6.61 4.04 -14.38
C LEU A 228 -5.55 4.99 -13.82
N GLY A 229 -4.52 4.46 -13.14
CA GLY A 229 -3.48 5.27 -12.50
C GLY A 229 -2.30 5.62 -13.42
N GLY A 230 -2.01 4.78 -14.42
CA GLY A 230 -0.88 5.00 -15.34
C GLY A 230 -1.31 5.33 -16.76
N ILE A 231 -2.17 4.50 -17.35
CA ILE A 231 -2.47 4.55 -18.79
C ILE A 231 -3.51 5.61 -19.11
N TYR A 232 -4.61 5.67 -18.35
CA TYR A 232 -5.74 6.55 -18.61
C TYR A 232 -5.41 8.06 -18.64
N PRO A 233 -4.63 8.63 -17.69
CA PRO A 233 -4.27 10.06 -17.74
C PRO A 233 -3.42 10.39 -18.97
N THR A 234 -2.51 9.50 -19.35
CA THR A 234 -1.62 9.65 -20.52
C THR A 234 -2.43 9.70 -21.82
N ILE A 235 -3.45 8.83 -21.96
CA ILE A 235 -4.32 8.83 -23.14
C ILE A 235 -5.13 10.12 -23.24
N ILE A 236 -5.76 10.56 -22.15
CA ILE A 236 -6.57 11.79 -22.15
C ILE A 236 -5.71 13.01 -22.43
N GLN A 237 -4.51 13.08 -21.87
CA GLN A 237 -3.56 14.17 -22.13
C GLN A 237 -3.18 14.22 -23.62
N SER A 238 -2.89 13.07 -24.23
CA SER A 238 -2.54 13.01 -25.66
C SER A 238 -3.72 13.24 -26.60
N ALA A 239 -4.93 12.80 -26.24
CA ALA A 239 -6.11 12.87 -27.09
C ALA A 239 -6.86 14.21 -27.00
N VAL A 240 -6.75 14.95 -25.90
CA VAL A 240 -7.55 16.17 -25.64
C VAL A 240 -6.69 17.44 -25.51
N VAL A 241 -5.43 17.35 -25.06
CA VAL A 241 -4.59 18.56 -24.83
C VAL A 241 -3.67 18.86 -26.01
N LEU A 242 -2.99 17.85 -26.58
CA LEU A 242 -2.12 18.04 -27.76
C LEU A 242 -2.83 18.51 -29.05
N PRO A 243 -4.11 18.18 -29.36
CA PRO A 243 -4.72 18.61 -30.62
C PRO A 243 -5.06 20.12 -30.69
N ASN A 244 -5.12 20.81 -29.55
CA ASN A 244 -5.58 22.21 -29.47
C ASN A 244 -4.45 23.25 -29.51
N GLU A 245 -3.19 22.82 -29.60
CA GLU A 245 -2.05 23.73 -29.74
C GLU A 245 -2.05 24.41 -31.11
N GLY A 246 -2.29 23.65 -32.19
CA GLY A 246 -2.30 24.18 -33.56
C GLY A 246 -3.45 25.15 -33.89
N THR A 247 -4.60 25.05 -33.21
CA THR A 247 -5.75 25.94 -33.46
C THR A 247 -5.65 27.24 -32.64
N LYS A 248 -5.07 27.20 -31.43
CA LYS A 248 -4.86 28.40 -30.61
C LYS A 248 -3.65 29.22 -31.07
N GLU A 249 -2.57 28.58 -31.50
CA GLU A 249 -1.41 29.30 -32.05
C GLU A 249 -1.74 30.01 -33.37
N ARG A 250 -2.55 29.40 -34.25
CA ARG A 250 -2.97 30.05 -35.50
C ARG A 250 -3.80 31.31 -35.23
N LEU A 251 -4.62 31.32 -34.18
CA LEU A 251 -5.41 32.48 -33.78
C LEU A 251 -4.55 33.63 -33.23
N ILE A 252 -3.51 33.33 -32.45
CA ILE A 252 -2.56 34.33 -31.92
C ILE A 252 -1.69 34.91 -33.05
N VAL A 253 -1.20 34.08 -33.97
CA VAL A 253 -0.39 34.54 -35.12
C VAL A 253 -1.22 35.39 -36.09
N LEU A 254 -2.49 35.07 -36.31
CA LEU A 254 -3.38 35.88 -37.17
C LEU A 254 -3.76 37.22 -36.52
N LEU A 255 -3.90 37.28 -35.19
CA LEU A 255 -4.13 38.54 -34.48
C LEU A 255 -2.92 39.47 -34.54
N TYR A 256 -1.70 38.94 -34.40
CA TYR A 256 -0.47 39.73 -34.56
C TYR A 256 -0.22 40.17 -36.00
N ARG A 257 -0.59 39.36 -37.00
CA ARG A 257 -0.46 39.71 -38.43
C ARG A 257 -1.42 40.83 -38.87
N ASN A 258 -2.57 40.99 -38.23
CA ASN A 258 -3.51 42.07 -38.51
C ASN A 258 -3.20 43.38 -37.75
N LEU A 259 -2.15 43.39 -36.91
CA LEU A 259 -1.72 44.54 -36.10
C LEU A 259 -0.40 45.17 -36.59
N ILE A 260 0.14 44.74 -37.74
CA ILE A 260 1.33 45.27 -38.42
C ILE A 260 0.92 45.62 -39.86
#